data_AF-A0A6V7W8M8-F1
#
_entry.id   AF-A0A6V7W8M8-F1
#
_cell.length_a   1.000
_cell.length_b   1.000
_cell.length_c   1.000
_cell.angle_alpha   90.00
_cell.angle_beta   90.00
_cell.angle_gamma   90.00
#
_symmetry.space_group_name_H-M   'P 1'
#
loop_
_entity.id
_entity.type
_entity.pdbx_description
1 polymer ?
#
loop_
_entity_poly.entity_id
_entity_poly.type
_entity_poly.pdbx_seq_one_letter_code
_entity_poly.pdbx_strand_id
1 'polypeptide(L)'
;MVNYKFGRCTVCQFRLRSDNVYTLKNCNHTFHSECVTRWITEGSQDCPRCRAPATLPDIKQLFVETGTSSEDSEDELTQSTSSMTTKDSTKIQKTNSDHTNEISEMEQKFKELIKEEFQRLNAENKQKDEKIISLEEQMKKVNRLRN
;
A
#
# COMPACT_ATOMS: atom_id res chain seq x y z
N MET A 1 -6.80 19.90 -22.39
CA MET A 1 -5.76 19.27 -21.53
C MET A 1 -5.79 17.76 -21.73
N VAL A 2 -4.73 17.15 -22.29
CA VAL A 2 -4.62 15.68 -22.32
C VAL A 2 -4.06 15.22 -20.97
N ASN A 3 -4.95 14.80 -20.07
CA ASN A 3 -4.58 14.43 -18.70
C ASN A 3 -3.98 13.01 -18.67
N TYR A 4 -2.72 12.89 -19.10
CA TYR A 4 -1.96 11.64 -19.07
C TYR A 4 -1.74 11.17 -17.63
N LYS A 5 -2.66 10.33 -17.13
CA LYS A 5 -2.47 9.58 -15.88
C LYS A 5 -1.47 8.45 -16.12
N PHE A 6 -0.18 8.75 -15.99
CA PHE A 6 0.84 7.72 -15.80
C PHE A 6 0.51 6.88 -14.55
N GLY A 7 0.91 5.62 -14.56
CA GLY A 7 0.60 4.66 -13.50
C GLY A 7 1.31 4.94 -12.17
N ARG A 8 1.24 3.98 -11.26
CA ARG A 8 2.11 3.92 -10.07
C ARG A 8 3.36 3.11 -10.39
N CYS A 9 4.53 3.61 -9.99
CA CYS A 9 5.77 2.85 -10.00
C CYS A 9 5.64 1.67 -9.04
N THR A 10 5.86 0.43 -9.47
CA THR A 10 5.66 -0.74 -8.57
C THR A 10 6.78 -0.93 -7.55
N VAL A 11 7.91 -0.21 -7.69
CA VAL A 11 9.05 -0.27 -6.76
C VAL A 11 8.80 0.61 -5.53
N CYS A 12 8.51 1.91 -5.72
CA CYS A 12 8.29 2.86 -4.64
C CYS A 12 6.80 3.16 -4.34
N GLN A 13 5.88 2.59 -5.12
CA GLN A 13 4.42 2.77 -5.04
C GLN A 13 3.88 4.19 -5.32
N PHE A 14 4.76 5.19 -5.48
CA PHE A 14 4.37 6.55 -5.86
C PHE A 14 3.94 6.70 -7.33
N ARG A 15 3.22 7.78 -7.62
CA ARG A 15 2.74 8.13 -8.97
C ARG A 15 3.90 8.52 -9.89
N LEU A 16 3.87 8.04 -11.13
CA LEU A 16 4.76 8.48 -12.20
C LEU A 16 4.37 9.88 -12.69
N ARG A 17 5.35 10.70 -13.04
CA ARG A 17 5.18 12.06 -13.61
C ARG A 17 5.75 12.10 -15.03
N SER A 18 5.20 12.93 -15.92
CA SER A 18 5.54 13.00 -17.35
C SER A 18 7.01 13.25 -17.65
N ASP A 19 7.70 13.96 -16.77
CA ASP A 19 9.13 14.29 -16.82
C ASP A 19 10.03 13.10 -16.42
N ASN A 20 9.53 12.18 -15.60
CA ASN A 20 10.28 11.07 -15.01
C ASN A 20 9.55 9.74 -15.18
N VAL A 21 9.40 9.31 -16.44
CA VAL A 21 8.95 7.96 -16.79
C VAL A 21 10.01 7.24 -17.60
N TYR A 22 10.44 6.09 -17.09
CA TYR A 22 11.39 5.19 -17.73
C TYR A 22 10.73 3.84 -17.96
N THR A 23 11.11 3.15 -19.03
CA THR A 23 10.57 1.86 -19.44
C THR A 23 11.68 0.85 -19.74
N LEU A 24 11.37 -0.44 -19.66
CA LEU A 24 12.26 -1.54 -20.04
C LEU A 24 11.89 -2.07 -21.43
N LYS A 25 12.82 -2.01 -22.40
CA LYS A 25 12.60 -2.46 -23.80
C LYS A 25 11.92 -3.84 -23.91
N ASN A 26 12.28 -4.77 -23.03
CA ASN A 26 11.90 -6.18 -23.14
C ASN A 26 10.45 -6.46 -22.68
N CYS A 27 9.79 -5.51 -22.00
CA CYS A 27 8.43 -5.70 -21.47
C CYS A 27 7.57 -4.43 -21.38
N ASN A 28 8.10 -3.26 -21.75
CA ASN A 28 7.47 -1.94 -21.76
C ASN A 28 6.88 -1.43 -20.42
N HIS A 29 7.15 -2.10 -19.30
CA HIS A 29 6.72 -1.66 -17.97
C HIS A 29 7.45 -0.40 -17.50
N THR A 30 6.72 0.49 -16.81
CA THR A 30 7.18 1.85 -16.48
C THR A 30 7.46 2.09 -14.99
N PHE A 31 8.50 2.88 -14.74
CA PHE A 31 9.10 3.15 -13.43
C PHE A 31 9.70 4.58 -13.38
N HIS A 32 10.04 5.08 -12.19
CA HIS A 32 10.94 6.24 -12.07
C HIS A 32 12.38 5.83 -12.40
N SER A 33 13.20 6.77 -12.89
CA SER A 33 14.60 6.53 -13.29
C SER A 33 15.42 5.81 -12.22
N GLU A 34 15.45 6.39 -11.01
CA GLU A 34 16.20 5.86 -9.87
C GLU A 34 15.68 4.49 -9.43
N CYS A 35 14.35 4.30 -9.40
CA CYS A 35 13.73 3.05 -9.00
C CYS A 35 14.13 1.86 -9.87
N VAL A 36 14.09 2.01 -11.20
CA VAL A 36 14.47 0.91 -12.11
C VAL A 36 15.99 0.77 -12.20
N THR A 37 16.74 1.87 -12.22
CA THR A 37 18.21 1.81 -12.24
C THR A 37 18.73 1.06 -11.01
N ARG A 38 18.28 1.46 -9.81
CA ARG A 38 18.67 0.85 -8.55
C ARG A 38 18.29 -0.63 -8.45
N TRP A 39 17.09 -1.01 -8.92
CA TRP A 39 16.68 -2.41 -8.96
C TRP A 39 17.62 -3.27 -9.80
N ILE A 40 18.00 -2.78 -10.98
CA ILE A 40 18.86 -3.50 -11.93
C ILE A 40 20.34 -3.53 -11.47
N THR A 41 20.81 -2.53 -10.70
CA THR A 41 22.20 -2.48 -10.19
C THR A 41 22.41 -3.17 -8.85
N GLU A 42 21.47 -3.05 -7.92
CA GLU A 42 21.62 -3.54 -6.53
C GLU A 42 20.79 -4.81 -6.24
N GLY A 43 19.73 -5.07 -7.02
CA GLY A 43 18.73 -6.10 -6.72
C GLY A 43 18.78 -7.31 -7.66
N SER A 44 18.18 -7.18 -8.85
CA SER A 44 18.04 -8.27 -9.82
C SER A 44 18.05 -7.74 -11.25
N GLN A 45 18.62 -8.51 -12.18
CA GLN A 45 18.64 -8.19 -13.62
C GLN A 45 17.31 -8.58 -14.30
N ASP A 46 16.19 -8.17 -13.69
CA ASP A 46 14.84 -8.47 -14.12
C ASP A 46 13.89 -7.27 -13.97
N CYS A 47 12.74 -7.36 -14.63
CA CYS A 47 11.68 -6.37 -14.49
C CYS A 47 10.96 -6.53 -13.13
N PRO A 48 10.90 -5.49 -12.27
CA PRO A 48 10.21 -5.54 -10.96
C PRO A 48 8.72 -5.93 -11.03
N ARG A 49 8.09 -5.82 -12.21
CA ARG A 49 6.66 -6.07 -12.42
C ARG A 49 6.35 -7.46 -13.00
N CYS A 50 7.23 -8.03 -13.83
CA CYS A 50 6.95 -9.26 -14.58
C CYS A 50 8.10 -10.26 -14.65
N ARG A 51 9.26 -9.94 -14.05
CA ARG A 51 10.49 -10.76 -14.03
C ARG A 51 11.06 -11.12 -15.41
N ALA A 52 10.64 -10.43 -16.48
CA ALA A 52 11.33 -10.49 -17.77
C ALA A 52 12.78 -10.00 -17.60
N PRO A 53 13.79 -10.70 -18.14
CA PRO A 53 15.19 -10.28 -18.03
C PRO A 53 15.41 -8.85 -18.52
N ALA A 54 16.21 -8.09 -17.79
CA ALA A 54 16.47 -6.68 -18.07
C ALA A 54 17.86 -6.26 -17.58
N THR A 55 18.52 -5.43 -18.38
CA THR A 55 19.85 -4.88 -18.06
C THR A 55 19.84 -3.35 -18.15
N LEU A 56 20.87 -2.67 -17.65
CA LEU A 56 20.96 -1.20 -17.71
C LEU A 56 20.74 -0.64 -19.14
N PRO A 57 21.33 -1.21 -20.21
CA PRO A 57 21.03 -0.78 -21.58
C PRO A 57 19.56 -0.86 -21.99
N ASP A 58 18.72 -1.67 -21.32
CA ASP A 58 17.30 -1.86 -21.64
C ASP A 58 16.40 -0.78 -21.05
N ILE A 59 16.92 0.03 -20.13
CA ILE A 59 16.24 1.18 -19.55
C ILE A 59 16.21 2.31 -20.60
N LYS A 60 15.02 2.84 -20.89
CA LYS A 60 14.79 3.98 -21.79
C LYS A 60 13.91 5.03 -21.12
N GLN A 61 14.25 6.30 -21.24
CA GLN A 61 13.32 7.39 -20.92
C GLN A 61 12.19 7.42 -21.96
N LEU A 62 10.95 7.62 -21.52
CA LEU A 62 9.82 7.93 -22.39
C LEU A 62 9.68 9.45 -22.49
N PHE A 63 9.94 10.00 -23.67
CA PHE A 63 9.62 11.39 -23.98
C PHE A 63 8.16 11.47 -24.41
N VAL A 64 7.40 12.35 -23.77
CA VAL A 64 6.02 12.65 -24.14
C VAL A 64 5.99 14.07 -24.67
N GLU A 65 5.70 14.20 -25.97
CA GLU A 65 5.48 15.49 -26.61
C GLU A 65 4.23 16.14 -26.02
N THR A 66 4.46 17.04 -25.07
CA THR A 66 3.40 17.84 -24.47
C THR A 66 3.18 19.03 -25.39
N GLY A 67 2.12 19.00 -26.19
CA GLY A 67 1.72 20.13 -27.03
C GLY A 67 1.31 21.33 -26.16
N THR A 68 2.27 22.18 -25.80
CA THR A 68 2.05 23.40 -25.02
C THR A 68 1.90 24.59 -25.96
N SER A 69 0.65 25.05 -26.13
CA SER A 69 0.43 26.49 -26.32
C SER A 69 0.59 27.17 -24.96
N SER A 70 1.19 28.35 -25.00
CA SER A 70 1.78 29.12 -23.91
C SER A 70 0.87 29.55 -22.75
N GLU A 71 1.51 29.72 -21.59
CA GLU A 71 1.31 30.76 -20.56
C GLU A 71 0.13 30.68 -19.55
N ASP A 72 0.56 30.56 -18.29
CA ASP A 72 0.14 31.30 -17.08
C ASP A 72 -1.18 31.08 -16.33
N SER A 73 -1.02 31.29 -15.01
CA SER A 73 -1.99 31.64 -13.97
C SER A 73 -2.43 30.53 -13.00
N GLU A 74 -2.63 30.98 -11.76
CA GLU A 74 -2.68 30.18 -10.54
C GLU A 74 -4.14 29.92 -10.07
N ASP A 75 -4.24 28.99 -9.12
CA ASP A 75 -5.21 28.97 -8.00
C ASP A 75 -6.61 28.33 -8.13
N GLU A 76 -7.10 27.96 -6.94
CA GLU A 76 -8.43 27.56 -6.45
C GLU A 76 -9.42 26.66 -7.24
N LEU A 77 -9.55 25.44 -6.70
CA LEU A 77 -10.77 24.94 -6.02
C LEU A 77 -12.12 24.68 -6.76
N THR A 78 -12.74 23.58 -6.32
CA THR A 78 -14.17 23.21 -6.37
C THR A 78 -14.80 22.55 -7.62
N GLN A 79 -15.23 21.30 -7.37
CA GLN A 79 -16.55 20.72 -7.64
C GLN A 79 -17.11 20.61 -9.07
N SER A 80 -17.36 19.34 -9.44
CA SER A 80 -18.55 18.88 -10.20
C SER A 80 -18.69 19.34 -11.66
N THR A 81 -18.84 18.44 -12.62
CA THR A 81 -20.09 17.65 -12.77
C THR A 81 -19.92 16.44 -13.70
N SER A 82 -20.86 15.50 -13.60
CA SER A 82 -20.82 14.17 -14.22
C SER A 82 -21.31 14.10 -15.68
N SER A 83 -21.05 12.93 -16.29
CA SER A 83 -21.85 12.23 -17.31
C SER A 83 -21.56 12.48 -18.81
N MET A 84 -21.71 11.51 -19.73
CA MET A 84 -21.86 10.04 -19.63
C MET A 84 -21.63 9.36 -21.01
N THR A 85 -20.88 8.25 -21.10
CA THR A 85 -21.14 7.19 -22.10
C THR A 85 -20.98 5.78 -21.52
N THR A 86 -22.03 4.98 -21.67
CA THR A 86 -22.18 3.59 -21.23
C THR A 86 -21.62 2.63 -22.30
N LYS A 87 -21.17 1.39 -22.02
CA LYS A 87 -22.06 0.23 -21.76
C LYS A 87 -21.42 -0.98 -21.05
N ASP A 88 -20.10 -1.00 -20.82
CA ASP A 88 -19.41 -2.10 -20.10
C ASP A 88 -19.35 -1.88 -18.57
N SER A 89 -19.63 -0.65 -18.13
CA SER A 89 -19.45 -0.22 -16.75
C SER A 89 -20.40 -0.89 -15.75
N THR A 90 -21.56 -1.40 -16.18
CA THR A 90 -22.61 -1.87 -15.26
C THR A 90 -22.22 -3.15 -14.51
N LYS A 91 -21.44 -4.04 -15.13
CA LYS A 91 -20.95 -5.26 -14.45
C LYS A 91 -19.80 -4.93 -13.50
N ILE A 92 -18.87 -4.10 -13.95
CA ILE A 92 -17.69 -3.65 -13.18
C ILE A 92 -18.11 -2.79 -11.96
N GLN A 93 -19.07 -1.89 -12.11
CA GLN A 93 -19.58 -1.08 -11.00
C GLN A 93 -20.28 -1.93 -9.94
N LYS A 94 -21.04 -2.95 -10.34
CA LYS A 94 -21.72 -3.85 -9.40
C LYS A 94 -20.73 -4.76 -8.67
N THR A 95 -19.80 -5.41 -9.38
CA THR A 95 -18.74 -6.20 -8.70
C THR A 95 -17.89 -5.34 -7.78
N ASN A 96 -17.63 -4.09 -8.15
CA ASN A 96 -16.89 -3.17 -7.27
C ASN A 96 -17.70 -2.78 -6.02
N SER A 97 -19.02 -2.52 -6.12
CA SER A 97 -19.84 -2.25 -4.93
C SER A 97 -19.91 -3.46 -4.00
N ASP A 98 -20.10 -4.64 -4.59
CA ASP A 98 -20.25 -5.89 -3.85
C ASP A 98 -18.94 -6.20 -3.08
N HIS A 99 -17.78 -6.11 -3.75
CA HIS A 99 -16.47 -6.27 -3.09
C HIS A 99 -16.15 -5.17 -2.07
N THR A 100 -16.58 -3.92 -2.27
CA THR A 100 -16.37 -2.88 -1.23
C THR A 100 -17.17 -3.15 0.04
N ASN A 101 -18.35 -3.76 -0.08
CA ASN A 101 -19.15 -4.15 1.08
C ASN A 101 -18.52 -5.35 1.81
N GLU A 102 -18.11 -6.39 1.06
CA GLU A 102 -17.40 -7.56 1.62
C GLU A 102 -16.11 -7.16 2.38
N ILE A 103 -15.34 -6.21 1.84
CA ILE A 103 -14.14 -5.67 2.51
C ILE A 103 -14.51 -4.94 3.81
N SER A 104 -15.55 -4.11 3.79
CA SER A 104 -16.00 -3.37 4.99
C SER A 104 -16.51 -4.30 6.10
N GLU A 105 -17.27 -5.33 5.73
CA GLU A 105 -17.74 -6.37 6.66
C GLU A 105 -16.57 -7.18 7.25
N MET A 106 -15.58 -7.53 6.43
CA MET A 106 -14.37 -8.23 6.86
C MET A 106 -13.52 -7.38 7.81
N GLU A 107 -13.36 -6.08 7.53
CA GLU A 107 -12.68 -5.15 8.42
C GLU A 107 -13.37 -5.01 9.78
N GLN A 108 -14.71 -4.93 9.80
CA GLN A 108 -15.48 -4.87 11.05
C GLN A 108 -15.31 -6.16 11.86
N LYS A 109 -15.43 -7.32 11.21
CA LYS A 109 -15.22 -8.63 11.85
C LYS A 109 -13.80 -8.78 12.41
N PHE A 110 -12.78 -8.33 11.68
CA PHE A 110 -11.39 -8.37 12.12
C PHE A 110 -11.14 -7.46 13.33
N LYS A 111 -11.75 -6.25 13.36
CA LYS A 111 -11.69 -5.34 14.52
C LYS A 111 -12.33 -5.95 15.76
N GLU A 112 -13.48 -6.62 15.64
CA GLU A 112 -14.14 -7.25 16.79
C GLU A 112 -13.35 -8.47 17.30
N LEU A 113 -12.82 -9.32 16.41
CA LEU A 113 -11.94 -10.43 16.80
C LEU A 113 -10.68 -9.97 17.56
N ILE A 114 -10.02 -8.89 17.11
CA ILE A 114 -8.88 -8.30 17.83
C ILE A 114 -9.30 -7.81 19.22
N LYS A 115 -10.47 -7.19 19.33
CA LYS A 115 -11.02 -6.65 20.59
C LYS A 115 -11.35 -7.77 21.59
N GLU A 116 -11.96 -8.86 21.13
CA GLU A 116 -12.21 -10.06 21.94
C GLU A 116 -10.90 -10.72 22.40
N GLU A 117 -9.93 -10.89 21.50
CA GLU A 117 -8.60 -11.43 21.78
C GLU A 117 -7.86 -10.60 22.84
N PHE A 118 -7.84 -9.27 22.67
CA PHE A 118 -7.22 -8.34 23.60
C PHE A 118 -7.87 -8.39 24.99
N GLN A 119 -9.21 -8.43 25.06
CA GLN A 119 -9.93 -8.56 26.33
C GLN A 119 -9.60 -9.88 27.04
N ARG A 120 -9.52 -10.99 26.29
CA ARG A 120 -9.16 -12.31 26.86
C ARG A 120 -7.73 -12.31 27.41
N LEU A 121 -6.75 -11.84 26.64
CA LEU A 121 -5.35 -11.74 27.07
C LEU A 121 -5.18 -10.83 28.29
N ASN A 122 -5.90 -9.71 28.34
CA ASN A 122 -5.86 -8.79 29.48
C ASN A 122 -6.44 -9.42 30.76
N ALA A 123 -7.53 -10.19 30.64
CA ALA A 123 -8.11 -10.94 31.77
C ALA A 123 -7.17 -12.06 32.25
N GLU A 124 -6.54 -12.80 31.34
CA GLU A 124 -5.57 -13.85 31.67
C GLU A 124 -4.32 -13.29 32.36
N ASN A 125 -3.80 -12.15 31.88
CA ASN A 125 -2.67 -11.48 32.52
C ASN A 125 -3.02 -10.98 33.92
N LYS A 126 -4.19 -10.36 34.12
CA LYS A 126 -4.67 -9.97 35.46
C LYS A 126 -4.72 -11.16 36.43
N GLN A 127 -5.19 -12.32 35.97
CA GLN A 127 -5.23 -13.54 36.79
C GLN A 127 -3.81 -14.05 37.13
N LYS A 128 -2.85 -13.94 36.20
CA LYS A 128 -1.44 -14.26 36.46
C LYS A 128 -0.83 -13.32 37.48
N ASP A 129 -1.09 -12.01 37.39
CA ASP A 129 -0.59 -11.01 38.34
C ASP A 129 -1.14 -11.25 39.76
N GLU A 130 -2.44 -11.50 39.91
CA GLU A 130 -3.06 -11.88 41.19
C GLU A 130 -2.42 -13.14 41.79
N LYS A 131 -2.08 -14.13 40.95
CA LYS A 131 -1.41 -15.36 41.37
C LYS A 131 0.05 -15.13 41.76
N ILE A 132 0.78 -14.25 41.06
CA ILE A 132 2.15 -13.84 41.41
C ILE A 132 2.15 -13.19 42.80
N ILE A 133 1.26 -12.22 43.04
CA ILE A 133 1.11 -11.55 44.35
C ILE A 133 0.87 -12.57 45.47
N SER A 134 -0.05 -13.52 45.25
CA SER A 134 -0.35 -14.57 46.23
C SER A 134 0.87 -15.49 46.52
N LEU A 135 1.62 -15.87 45.48
CA LEU A 135 2.83 -16.69 45.63
C LEU A 135 3.95 -15.91 46.35
N GLU A 136 4.13 -14.63 46.06
CA GLU A 136 5.09 -13.79 46.79
C GLU A 136 4.77 -13.70 48.28
N GLU A 137 3.49 -13.57 48.65
CA GLU A 137 3.08 -13.59 50.06
C GLU A 137 3.38 -14.93 50.74
N GLN A 138 3.17 -16.05 50.04
CA GLN A 138 3.52 -17.38 50.54
C GLN A 138 5.04 -17.51 50.72
N MET A 139 5.85 -17.06 49.76
CA MET A 139 7.32 -17.06 49.88
C MET A 139 7.80 -16.15 51.03
N LYS A 140 7.16 -14.98 51.24
CA LYS A 140 7.43 -14.10 52.39
C LYS A 140 7.10 -14.79 53.72
N LYS A 141 6.00 -15.55 53.81
CA LYS A 141 5.64 -16.35 55.01
C LYS A 141 6.65 -17.49 55.26
N VAL A 142 7.01 -18.27 54.23
CA VAL A 142 7.99 -19.36 54.34
C VAL A 142 9.37 -18.84 54.77
N ASN A 143 9.84 -17.72 54.21
CA ASN A 143 11.11 -17.11 54.62
C ASN A 143 11.11 -16.64 56.09
N ARG A 144 9.97 -16.17 56.62
CA ARG A 144 9.83 -15.80 58.04
C ARG A 144 9.79 -16.99 58.99
N LEU A 145 9.43 -18.19 58.51
CA LEU A 145 9.45 -19.43 59.30
C LEU A 145 10.81 -20.14 59.28
N ARG A 146 11.74 -19.69 58.42
CA ARG A 146 13.08 -20.26 58.23
C ARG A 146 14.18 -19.49 58.97
N ASN A 147 13.88 -18.27 59.41
CA ASN A 147 14.76 -17.38 60.16
C ASN A 147 14.31 -17.29 61.63
#